data_AF-A0A9P8ZBS5-F1
#
_entry.id   AF-A0A9P8ZBS5-F1
#
_cell.length_a   1.000
_cell.length_b   1.000
_cell.length_c   1.000
_cell.angle_alpha   90.00
_cell.angle_beta   90.00
_cell.angle_gamma   90.00
#
_symmetry.space_group_name_H-M   'P 1'
#
loop_
_entity.id
_entity.type
_entity.pdbx_description
1 polymer ?
#
loop_
_entity_poly.entity_id
_entity_poly.type
_entity_poly.pdbx_seq_one_letter_code
_entity_poly.pdbx_strand_id
1 'polypeptide(L)'
;PGNHSIVQVSAADPCTPLANGFASPVSLVPGASFQIVIDDADQPIYFACGTTGDALADDHCQAGEVGVINALPGDIDTTDVFDAASLVAQAELQAHDGAMNDAPKHGTAYGTGVGAHVYGYFASPYAAGGYNPSDYSLPPDIYPGTSAAPAFIPTPSPIPSDAVLLLAALGIWRAVSVKNRKKKTEVFKVRISRVFESEPREIGDVDAAMRERQGATLGVQPKIEV
;
A
#
# COMPACT_ATOMS: atom_id res chain seq x y z
N PRO A 1 -8.35 -2.40 -8.28
CA PRO A 1 -8.49 -2.79 -6.86
C PRO A 1 -9.37 -4.04 -6.74
N GLY A 2 -8.74 -5.17 -6.51
CA GLY A 2 -9.40 -6.33 -5.93
C GLY A 2 -8.88 -6.45 -4.51
N ASN A 3 -9.65 -6.02 -3.52
CA ASN A 3 -9.29 -6.07 -2.09
C ASN A 3 -8.15 -5.13 -1.64
N HIS A 4 -8.00 -3.97 -2.27
CA HIS A 4 -7.03 -2.94 -1.82
C HIS A 4 -7.74 -1.58 -1.68
N SER A 5 -7.19 -0.75 -0.79
CA SER A 5 -7.53 0.67 -0.64
C SER A 5 -6.25 1.48 -0.47
N ILE A 6 -6.36 2.81 -0.54
CA ILE A 6 -5.28 3.74 -0.21
C ILE A 6 -5.79 4.61 0.92
N VAL A 7 -5.12 4.58 2.07
CA VAL A 7 -5.42 5.40 3.24
C VAL A 7 -4.19 6.24 3.53
N GLN A 8 -4.39 7.53 3.76
CA GLN A 8 -3.31 8.42 4.16
C GLN A 8 -2.89 8.11 5.60
N VAL A 9 -1.58 8.04 5.83
CA VAL A 9 -0.97 7.71 7.13
C VAL A 9 0.19 8.67 7.42
N SER A 10 0.91 8.42 8.50
CA SER A 10 2.16 9.13 8.79
C SER A 10 3.37 8.22 8.61
N ALA A 11 4.55 8.81 8.44
CA ALA A 11 5.81 8.09 8.51
C ALA A 11 5.93 7.28 9.81
N ALA A 12 5.71 7.92 10.96
CA ALA A 12 5.94 7.31 12.27
C ALA A 12 4.94 6.22 12.66
N ASP A 13 3.77 6.20 12.02
CA ASP A 13 2.67 5.28 12.32
C ASP A 13 1.97 4.87 11.00
N PRO A 14 2.60 3.99 10.21
CA PRO A 14 2.19 3.71 8.84
C PRO A 14 0.95 2.83 8.72
N CYS A 15 0.51 2.16 9.78
CA CYS A 15 -0.73 1.36 9.78
C CYS A 15 -1.86 1.98 10.61
N THR A 16 -1.80 3.30 10.87
CA THR A 16 -2.89 4.06 11.49
C THR A 16 -3.36 5.17 10.55
N PRO A 17 -4.67 5.26 10.26
CA PRO A 17 -5.21 6.35 9.45
C PRO A 17 -4.85 7.72 10.04
N LEU A 18 -4.35 8.62 9.20
CA LEU A 18 -4.05 9.98 9.60
C LEU A 18 -5.36 10.73 9.89
N ALA A 19 -5.43 11.44 11.02
CA ALA A 19 -6.57 12.30 11.32
C ALA A 19 -6.75 13.37 10.23
N ASN A 20 -7.98 13.49 9.70
CA ASN A 20 -8.32 14.33 8.53
C ASN A 20 -7.60 13.94 7.23
N GLY A 21 -6.95 12.78 7.18
CA GLY A 21 -6.36 12.25 5.97
C GLY A 21 -7.41 11.78 4.96
N PHE A 22 -6.96 11.42 3.76
CA PHE A 22 -7.84 10.85 2.73
C PHE A 22 -7.90 9.31 2.83
N ALA A 23 -8.98 8.74 2.30
CA ALA A 23 -9.07 7.32 2.02
C ALA A 23 -9.80 7.06 0.70
N SER A 24 -9.34 6.03 -0.02
CA SER A 24 -10.09 5.46 -1.13
C SER A 24 -11.11 4.43 -0.60
N PRO A 25 -12.25 4.22 -1.28
CA PRO A 25 -13.10 3.08 -1.03
C PRO A 25 -12.29 1.79 -1.19
N VAL A 26 -12.62 0.80 -0.37
CA VAL A 26 -12.21 -0.58 -0.62
C VAL A 26 -13.03 -1.09 -1.79
N SER A 27 -12.40 -1.30 -2.94
CA SER A 27 -13.07 -1.89 -4.09
C SER A 27 -12.62 -3.33 -4.29
N LEU A 28 -13.61 -4.21 -4.45
CA LEU A 28 -13.42 -5.60 -4.87
C LEU A 28 -13.47 -5.73 -6.40
N VAL A 29 -13.77 -4.64 -7.12
CA VAL A 29 -13.95 -4.63 -8.57
C VAL A 29 -12.63 -4.30 -9.27
N PRO A 30 -12.04 -5.24 -10.04
CA PRO A 30 -10.83 -4.99 -10.79
C PRO A 30 -10.97 -3.76 -11.69
N GLY A 31 -9.98 -2.86 -11.66
CA GLY A 31 -9.91 -1.66 -12.50
C GLY A 31 -10.60 -0.39 -11.97
N ALA A 32 -11.22 -0.41 -10.80
CA ALA A 32 -11.59 0.83 -10.13
C ALA A 32 -10.35 1.73 -9.88
N SER A 33 -10.53 3.04 -9.95
CA SER A 33 -9.46 4.02 -9.79
C SER A 33 -9.84 5.12 -8.81
N PHE A 34 -8.83 5.66 -8.17
CA PHE A 34 -8.89 6.71 -7.15
C PHE A 34 -7.93 7.81 -7.58
N GLN A 35 -8.39 9.05 -7.53
CA GLN A 35 -7.59 10.22 -7.87
C GLN A 35 -7.49 11.15 -6.67
N ILE A 36 -6.27 11.59 -6.41
CA ILE A 36 -5.95 12.66 -5.47
C ILE A 36 -5.23 13.76 -6.23
N VAL A 37 -5.38 14.99 -5.75
CA VAL A 37 -4.53 16.13 -6.13
C VAL A 37 -3.56 16.36 -4.98
N ILE A 38 -2.28 16.47 -5.28
CA ILE A 38 -1.26 16.82 -4.31
C ILE A 38 -1.22 18.35 -4.21
N ASP A 39 -1.44 18.88 -3.01
CA ASP A 39 -1.53 20.33 -2.77
C ASP A 39 -0.13 20.96 -2.63
N ASP A 40 0.84 20.20 -2.14
CA ASP A 40 2.23 20.61 -1.98
C ASP A 40 3.18 19.51 -2.47
N ALA A 41 3.90 19.79 -3.56
CA ALA A 41 4.82 18.83 -4.16
C ALA A 41 6.12 18.65 -3.36
N ASP A 42 6.41 19.57 -2.43
CA ASP A 42 7.62 19.55 -1.60
C ASP A 42 7.38 18.85 -0.25
N GLN A 43 6.19 18.25 -0.03
CA GLN A 43 5.87 17.50 1.18
C GLN A 43 5.59 16.03 0.87
N PRO A 44 6.18 15.08 1.62
CA PRO A 44 5.92 13.66 1.41
C PRO A 44 4.50 13.30 1.86
N ILE A 45 3.82 12.48 1.06
CA ILE A 45 2.53 11.90 1.40
C ILE A 45 2.71 10.40 1.62
N TYR A 46 2.55 9.96 2.87
CA TYR A 46 2.58 8.55 3.24
C TYR A 46 1.18 7.95 3.11
N PHE A 47 1.13 6.74 2.58
CA PHE A 47 -0.11 6.00 2.44
C PHE A 47 0.10 4.52 2.67
N ALA A 48 -0.97 3.83 3.01
CA ALA A 48 -0.98 2.39 3.18
C ALA A 48 -2.29 1.78 2.73
N CYS A 49 -2.32 0.46 2.57
CA CYS A 49 -3.55 -0.26 2.33
C CYS A 49 -4.36 -0.39 3.62
N GLY A 50 -5.60 0.09 3.60
CA GLY A 50 -6.54 -0.01 4.73
C GLY A 50 -7.33 -1.32 4.78
N THR A 51 -7.02 -2.29 3.92
CA THR A 51 -7.72 -3.57 3.92
C THR A 51 -7.26 -4.43 5.09
N THR A 52 -8.17 -4.67 6.03
CA THR A 52 -7.95 -5.58 7.16
C THR A 52 -8.67 -6.92 6.94
N GLY A 53 -8.10 -8.01 7.45
CA GLY A 53 -8.83 -9.26 7.69
C GLY A 53 -9.37 -9.94 6.43
N ASP A 54 -8.57 -10.01 5.36
CA ASP A 54 -8.84 -10.94 4.27
C ASP A 54 -8.76 -12.40 4.78
N ALA A 55 -9.14 -13.37 3.94
CA ALA A 55 -9.20 -14.80 4.33
C ALA A 55 -7.86 -15.38 4.82
N LEU A 56 -6.77 -14.60 4.78
CA LEU A 56 -5.42 -14.97 5.20
C LEU A 56 -5.00 -14.35 6.53
N ALA A 57 -5.90 -13.60 7.20
CA ALA A 57 -5.70 -13.03 8.53
C ALA A 57 -4.49 -12.10 8.67
N ASP A 58 -4.01 -11.57 7.54
CA ASP A 58 -2.93 -10.59 7.48
C ASP A 58 -3.50 -9.25 7.02
N ASP A 59 -3.27 -8.21 7.83
CA ASP A 59 -3.58 -6.83 7.45
C ASP A 59 -2.53 -6.39 6.41
N HIS A 60 -3.02 -5.85 5.29
CA HIS A 60 -2.23 -5.58 4.10
C HIS A 60 -1.11 -4.56 4.40
N CYS A 61 -1.36 -3.62 5.31
CA CYS A 61 -0.36 -2.62 5.68
C CYS A 61 0.90 -3.28 6.27
N GLN A 62 0.78 -4.14 7.28
CA GLN A 62 1.91 -4.83 7.92
C GLN A 62 2.44 -5.98 7.07
N ALA A 63 1.77 -6.33 5.96
CA ALA A 63 2.34 -7.14 4.89
C ALA A 63 3.27 -6.34 3.95
N GLY A 64 3.40 -5.03 4.19
CA GLY A 64 4.27 -4.13 3.44
C GLY A 64 3.55 -3.34 2.35
N GLU A 65 2.21 -3.30 2.32
CA GLU A 65 1.45 -2.43 1.40
C GLU A 65 1.42 -0.99 1.90
N VAL A 66 2.59 -0.37 1.87
CA VAL A 66 2.83 1.02 2.25
C VAL A 66 3.58 1.73 1.13
N GLY A 67 3.43 3.05 1.06
CA GLY A 67 4.07 3.86 0.05
C GLY A 67 4.19 5.31 0.43
N VAL A 68 4.96 6.03 -0.37
CA VAL A 68 5.21 7.46 -0.23
C VAL A 68 5.17 8.13 -1.61
N ILE A 69 4.55 9.30 -1.68
CA ILE A 69 4.57 10.21 -2.83
C ILE A 69 5.47 11.39 -2.46
N ASN A 70 6.27 11.89 -3.41
CA ASN A 70 7.19 13.02 -3.21
C ASN A 70 8.13 12.84 -2.02
N ALA A 71 8.69 11.64 -1.85
CA ALA A 71 9.76 11.42 -0.88
C ALA A 71 10.92 12.39 -1.17
N LEU A 72 11.29 13.21 -0.18
CA LEU A 72 12.33 14.21 -0.36
C LEU A 72 13.72 13.57 -0.32
N PRO A 73 14.59 13.85 -1.31
CA PRO A 73 16.00 13.50 -1.22
C PRO A 73 16.69 14.47 -0.26
N GLY A 74 16.74 14.13 1.04
CA GLY A 74 17.33 15.02 2.04
C GLY A 74 16.69 15.01 3.41
N ASP A 75 15.55 14.31 3.62
CA ASP A 75 15.15 13.80 4.95
C ASP A 75 16.08 12.64 5.41
N ILE A 76 17.33 12.75 4.96
CA ILE A 76 18.46 11.84 5.05
C ILE A 76 19.35 12.49 6.08
N ASP A 77 19.03 12.34 7.36
CA ASP A 77 20.13 12.17 8.28
C ASP A 77 20.74 10.81 7.94
N THR A 78 22.07 10.74 7.83
CA THR A 78 22.81 9.57 7.32
C THR A 78 22.64 8.28 8.16
N THR A 79 21.77 8.32 9.17
CA THR A 79 21.32 7.20 10.00
C THR A 79 19.86 6.78 9.80
N ASP A 80 19.00 7.66 9.27
CA ASP A 80 17.56 7.43 9.08
C ASP A 80 17.17 7.72 7.63
N VAL A 81 17.56 6.84 6.73
CA VAL A 81 17.02 6.86 5.37
C VAL A 81 15.55 6.50 5.47
N PHE A 82 14.66 7.49 5.33
CA PHE A 82 13.24 7.22 5.12
C PHE A 82 13.02 6.72 3.69
N ASP A 83 13.63 5.57 3.35
CA ASP A 83 13.36 4.84 2.12
C ASP A 83 12.09 4.00 2.30
N ALA A 84 11.51 3.55 1.19
CA ALA A 84 10.36 2.67 1.23
C ALA A 84 10.61 1.40 2.08
N ALA A 85 11.86 0.96 2.26
CA ALA A 85 12.18 -0.19 3.09
C ALA A 85 12.04 0.11 4.59
N SER A 86 12.40 1.31 5.04
CA SER A 86 12.17 1.76 6.42
C SER A 86 10.68 1.85 6.75
N LEU A 87 9.86 2.37 5.83
CA LEU A 87 8.41 2.45 5.98
C LEU A 87 7.78 1.04 6.04
N VAL A 88 8.23 0.12 5.18
CA VAL A 88 7.83 -1.29 5.24
C VAL A 88 8.24 -1.94 6.55
N ALA A 89 9.48 -1.72 7.02
CA ALA A 89 9.97 -2.28 8.27
C ALA A 89 9.18 -1.75 9.48
N GLN A 90 8.83 -0.45 9.49
CA GLN A 90 7.97 0.13 10.52
C GLN A 90 6.56 -0.46 10.48
N ALA A 91 5.98 -0.62 9.30
CA ALA A 91 4.68 -1.27 9.13
C ALA A 91 4.70 -2.72 9.63
N GLU A 92 5.72 -3.52 9.31
CA GLU A 92 5.87 -4.90 9.78
C GLU A 92 6.00 -5.00 11.32
N LEU A 93 6.56 -3.98 11.97
CA LEU A 93 6.74 -3.93 13.42
C LEU A 93 5.50 -3.45 14.17
N GLN A 94 4.59 -2.75 13.49
CA GLN A 94 3.37 -2.22 14.10
C GLN A 94 2.42 -3.34 14.52
N ALA A 95 1.71 -3.13 15.62
CA ALA A 95 0.74 -4.11 16.11
C ALA A 95 -0.43 -4.27 15.12
N HIS A 96 -0.91 -5.51 14.96
CA HIS A 96 -2.11 -5.85 14.19
C HIS A 96 -3.41 -5.67 15.01
N ASP A 97 -3.41 -4.81 16.03
CA ASP A 97 -4.49 -4.69 17.04
C ASP A 97 -5.70 -3.88 16.56
N GLY A 98 -6.04 -4.02 15.28
CA GLY A 98 -7.07 -3.21 14.64
C GLY A 98 -6.54 -1.94 13.99
N ALA A 99 -5.24 -1.90 13.70
CA ALA A 99 -4.67 -1.06 12.67
C ALA A 99 -5.63 -0.97 11.46
N MET A 100 -5.86 0.23 10.96
CA MET A 100 -6.80 0.54 9.87
C MET A 100 -8.30 0.27 10.12
N ASN A 101 -8.75 -0.17 11.31
CA ASN A 101 -10.19 -0.33 11.58
C ASN A 101 -10.99 0.98 11.48
N ASP A 102 -10.32 2.10 11.75
CA ASP A 102 -10.91 3.44 11.67
C ASP A 102 -10.84 4.03 10.25
N ALA A 103 -10.27 3.30 9.27
CA ALA A 103 -10.21 3.75 7.90
C ALA A 103 -11.62 3.79 7.27
N PRO A 104 -12.02 4.90 6.61
CA PRO A 104 -13.30 5.00 5.94
C PRO A 104 -13.44 3.97 4.80
N LYS A 105 -14.24 2.93 5.00
CA LYS A 105 -14.44 1.84 4.01
C LYS A 105 -15.02 2.30 2.67
N HIS A 106 -15.80 3.38 2.70
CA HIS A 106 -16.42 3.99 1.53
C HIS A 106 -15.58 5.14 0.94
N GLY A 107 -14.35 5.32 1.42
CA GLY A 107 -13.53 6.48 1.13
C GLY A 107 -13.94 7.71 1.92
N THR A 108 -13.15 8.76 1.79
CA THR A 108 -13.43 10.08 2.36
C THR A 108 -14.19 10.99 1.38
N ALA A 109 -14.67 12.14 1.84
CA ALA A 109 -15.36 13.08 0.95
C ALA A 109 -14.39 13.74 -0.06
N TYR A 110 -14.92 14.28 -1.15
CA TYR A 110 -14.12 15.09 -2.07
C TYR A 110 -13.54 16.32 -1.37
N GLY A 111 -12.30 16.67 -1.73
CA GLY A 111 -11.59 17.81 -1.15
C GLY A 111 -11.02 17.58 0.26
N THR A 112 -11.13 16.37 0.82
CA THR A 112 -10.52 16.05 2.13
C THR A 112 -9.15 15.40 1.98
N GLY A 113 -8.28 15.66 2.95
CA GLY A 113 -6.96 15.06 3.11
C GLY A 113 -5.96 16.11 3.64
N VAL A 114 -4.74 15.68 3.97
CA VAL A 114 -3.69 16.56 4.50
C VAL A 114 -2.55 16.65 3.48
N GLY A 115 -2.32 17.82 2.87
CA GLY A 115 -1.29 17.98 1.83
C GLY A 115 -1.61 17.31 0.48
N ALA A 116 -2.68 16.53 0.42
CA ALA A 116 -3.31 16.04 -0.78
C ALA A 116 -4.80 15.85 -0.50
N HIS A 117 -5.65 15.98 -1.51
CA HIS A 117 -7.10 15.81 -1.35
C HIS A 117 -7.72 14.91 -2.42
N VAL A 118 -8.84 14.27 -2.06
CA VAL A 118 -9.59 13.43 -2.99
C VAL A 118 -10.22 14.27 -4.10
N TYR A 119 -9.93 13.89 -5.34
CA TYR A 119 -10.51 14.49 -6.54
C TYR A 119 -11.62 13.65 -7.15
N GLY A 120 -11.49 12.31 -7.16
CA GLY A 120 -12.43 11.47 -7.89
C GLY A 120 -12.33 9.98 -7.59
N TYR A 121 -13.47 9.31 -7.77
CA TYR A 121 -13.60 7.85 -7.78
C TYR A 121 -14.18 7.43 -9.13
N PHE A 122 -13.51 6.50 -9.81
CA PHE A 122 -14.00 6.01 -11.10
C PHE A 122 -14.11 4.51 -11.05
N ALA A 123 -15.31 4.01 -11.38
CA ALA A 123 -15.53 2.59 -11.57
C ALA A 123 -14.71 2.07 -12.76
N SER A 124 -14.36 0.79 -12.72
CA SER A 124 -13.59 0.15 -13.78
C SER A 124 -14.29 0.25 -15.14
N PRO A 125 -13.62 0.75 -16.19
CA PRO A 125 -14.18 0.72 -17.54
C PRO A 125 -14.31 -0.72 -18.08
N TYR A 126 -13.61 -1.69 -17.48
CA TYR A 126 -13.65 -3.10 -17.87
C TYR A 126 -14.78 -3.89 -17.20
N ALA A 127 -15.60 -3.27 -16.34
CA ALA A 127 -16.78 -3.90 -15.77
C ALA A 127 -17.97 -3.99 -16.76
N ALA A 128 -17.71 -3.99 -18.08
CA ALA A 128 -18.69 -3.93 -19.16
C ALA A 128 -19.56 -5.21 -19.32
N GLY A 129 -19.52 -6.14 -18.37
CA GLY A 129 -20.41 -7.29 -18.30
C GLY A 129 -21.43 -7.14 -17.16
N GLY A 130 -22.37 -6.20 -17.27
CA GLY A 130 -23.57 -6.17 -16.43
C GLY A 130 -23.50 -5.41 -15.10
N TYR A 131 -22.50 -4.55 -14.89
CA TYR A 131 -22.48 -3.70 -13.70
C TYR A 131 -23.43 -2.51 -13.87
N ASN A 132 -24.51 -2.44 -13.09
CA ASN A 132 -25.47 -1.35 -13.14
C ASN A 132 -25.04 -0.24 -12.16
N PRO A 133 -24.70 0.98 -12.63
CA PRO A 133 -24.28 2.08 -11.76
C PRO A 133 -25.31 2.46 -10.68
N SER A 134 -26.57 2.06 -10.83
CA SER A 134 -27.62 2.25 -9.81
C SER A 134 -27.48 1.34 -8.58
N ASP A 135 -26.70 0.26 -8.66
CA ASP A 135 -26.50 -0.67 -7.54
C ASP A 135 -25.58 -0.07 -6.47
N TYR A 136 -24.77 0.94 -6.84
CA TYR A 136 -24.25 1.92 -5.91
C TYR A 136 -25.11 3.18 -6.00
N SER A 137 -26.25 3.14 -5.29
CA SER A 137 -26.74 4.38 -4.69
C SER A 137 -25.62 4.86 -3.76
N LEU A 138 -24.75 5.74 -4.26
CA LEU A 138 -23.90 6.54 -3.38
C LEU A 138 -24.85 7.07 -2.30
N PRO A 139 -24.58 6.82 -1.00
CA PRO A 139 -25.43 7.37 0.03
C PRO A 139 -25.58 8.87 -0.26
N PRO A 140 -26.80 9.43 -0.22
CA PRO A 140 -27.04 10.84 -0.55
C PRO A 140 -26.29 11.82 0.35
N ASP A 141 -25.55 11.31 1.34
CA ASP A 141 -24.80 12.03 2.35
C ASP A 141 -23.42 12.52 1.87
N ILE A 142 -23.00 12.23 0.62
CA ILE A 142 -21.82 12.86 0.01
C ILE A 142 -22.23 14.13 -0.77
N TYR A 143 -22.96 15.02 -0.10
CA TYR A 143 -22.98 16.44 -0.41
C TYR A 143 -22.31 17.18 0.76
N PRO A 144 -21.58 18.28 0.55
CA PRO A 144 -20.91 19.01 1.62
C PRO A 144 -21.96 19.65 2.54
N GLY A 145 -22.40 18.89 3.53
CA GLY A 145 -23.40 19.24 4.51
C GLY A 145 -22.96 18.71 5.87
N THR A 146 -22.48 19.62 6.70
CA THR A 146 -22.11 19.43 8.11
C THR A 146 -23.08 18.49 8.84
N SER A 147 -22.64 17.30 9.22
CA SER A 147 -23.46 16.37 10.00
C SER A 147 -22.61 15.62 11.01
N ALA A 148 -22.65 16.08 12.27
CA ALA A 148 -22.14 15.33 13.41
C ALA A 148 -23.04 14.12 13.66
N ALA A 149 -22.50 12.91 13.59
CA ALA A 149 -23.22 11.69 13.96
C ALA A 149 -23.14 11.47 15.48
N PRO A 150 -24.21 10.97 16.13
CA PRO A 150 -24.19 10.64 17.55
C PRO A 150 -23.38 9.37 17.82
N ALA A 151 -22.58 9.40 18.88
CA ALA A 151 -21.82 8.26 19.37
C ALA A 151 -22.75 7.11 19.77
N PHE A 152 -22.58 5.96 19.13
CA PHE A 152 -23.23 4.72 19.51
C PHE A 152 -22.35 4.03 20.57
N ILE A 153 -22.86 3.88 21.80
CA ILE A 153 -22.19 3.13 22.87
C ILE A 153 -22.71 1.69 22.81
N PRO A 154 -21.92 0.71 22.35
CA PRO A 154 -22.35 -0.68 22.40
C PRO A 154 -22.40 -1.17 23.86
N THR A 155 -23.54 -1.72 24.25
CA THR A 155 -23.68 -2.41 25.55
C THR A 155 -23.00 -3.78 25.48
N PRO A 156 -22.20 -4.17 26.50
CA PRO A 156 -21.48 -5.43 26.47
C PRO A 156 -22.42 -6.63 26.65
N SER A 157 -22.46 -7.50 25.65
CA SER A 157 -23.10 -8.82 25.73
C SER A 157 -22.14 -9.85 26.35
N PRO A 158 -22.63 -10.83 27.14
CA PRO A 158 -21.77 -11.87 27.71
C PRO A 158 -21.18 -12.76 26.60
N ILE A 159 -19.86 -12.94 26.67
CA ILE A 159 -19.09 -13.73 25.72
C ILE A 159 -19.40 -15.23 25.95
N PRO A 160 -19.83 -15.99 24.93
CA PRO A 160 -20.05 -17.43 25.08
C PRO A 160 -18.73 -18.17 25.34
N SER A 161 -18.77 -19.22 26.15
CA SER A 161 -17.61 -20.02 26.58
C SER A 161 -16.77 -20.59 25.43
N ASP A 162 -17.34 -20.70 24.23
CA ASP A 162 -16.67 -21.20 23.03
C ASP A 162 -15.65 -20.19 22.45
N ALA A 163 -15.75 -18.91 22.82
CA ALA A 163 -14.81 -17.87 22.40
C ALA A 163 -13.40 -18.06 22.99
N VAL A 164 -13.27 -18.73 24.14
CA VAL A 164 -11.98 -18.95 24.81
C VAL A 164 -11.10 -19.91 24.00
N LEU A 165 -11.69 -20.96 23.41
CA LEU A 165 -10.96 -21.92 22.57
C LEU A 165 -10.51 -21.30 21.24
N LEU A 166 -11.33 -20.44 20.65
CA LEU A 166 -10.96 -19.71 19.42
C LEU A 166 -9.82 -18.72 19.67
N LEU A 167 -9.83 -17.98 20.79
CA LEU A 167 -8.74 -17.08 21.16
C LEU A 167 -7.42 -17.82 21.38
N ALA A 168 -7.45 -19.00 22.01
CA ALA A 168 -6.27 -19.84 22.20
C ALA A 168 -5.71 -20.37 20.86
N ALA A 169 -6.59 -20.82 19.95
CA ALA A 169 -6.20 -21.28 18.62
C ALA A 169 -5.58 -20.16 17.77
N LEU A 170 -6.16 -18.95 17.81
CA LEU A 170 -5.61 -17.76 17.15
C LEU A 170 -4.24 -17.37 17.73
N GLY A 171 -4.06 -17.46 19.04
CA GLY A 171 -2.77 -17.21 19.69
C GLY A 171 -1.67 -18.17 19.23
N ILE A 172 -1.97 -19.47 19.14
CA ILE A 172 -1.04 -20.50 18.64
C ILE A 172 -0.70 -20.26 17.17
N TRP A 173 -1.71 -20.01 16.33
CA TRP A 173 -1.51 -19.73 14.90
C TRP A 173 -0.61 -18.50 14.69
N ARG A 174 -0.88 -17.39 15.40
CA ARG A 174 -0.05 -16.18 15.34
C ARG A 174 1.41 -16.44 15.72
N ALA A 175 1.66 -17.21 16.78
CA ALA A 175 3.01 -17.58 17.21
C ALA A 175 3.76 -18.42 16.15
N VAL A 176 3.06 -19.33 15.45
CA VAL A 176 3.63 -20.14 14.37
C VAL A 176 3.94 -19.28 13.14
N SER A 177 3.01 -18.40 12.75
CA SER A 177 3.19 -17.48 11.62
C SER A 177 4.40 -16.56 11.82
N VAL A 178 4.56 -15.97 13.02
CA VAL A 178 5.72 -15.13 13.36
C VAL A 178 7.04 -15.92 13.26
N LYS A 179 7.07 -17.16 13.73
CA LYS A 179 8.27 -18.02 13.61
C LYS A 179 8.61 -18.34 12.15
N ASN A 180 7.61 -18.58 11.31
CA ASN A 180 7.81 -18.87 9.90
C ASN A 180 8.28 -17.64 9.12
N ARG A 181 7.77 -16.44 9.43
CA ARG A 181 8.26 -15.18 8.83
C ARG A 181 9.73 -14.96 9.16
N LYS A 182 10.13 -15.07 10.44
CA LYS A 182 11.54 -14.92 10.85
C LYS A 182 12.48 -15.85 10.08
N LYS A 183 12.10 -17.13 9.87
CA LYS A 183 12.91 -18.07 9.07
C LYS A 183 13.07 -17.62 7.62
N LYS A 184 12.00 -17.12 6.99
CA LYS A 184 12.05 -16.61 5.61
C LYS A 184 12.94 -15.36 5.50
N THR A 185 12.85 -14.45 6.45
CA THR A 185 13.68 -13.23 6.49
C THR A 185 15.16 -13.57 6.63
N GLU A 186 15.53 -14.52 7.49
CA GLU A 186 16.93 -14.96 7.62
C GLU A 186 17.46 -15.64 6.36
N VAL A 187 16.65 -16.46 5.69
CA VAL A 187 17.03 -17.05 4.38
C VAL A 187 17.22 -15.96 3.32
N PHE A 188 16.37 -14.94 3.32
CA PHE A 188 16.47 -13.82 2.40
C PHE A 188 17.72 -12.98 2.65
N LYS A 189 18.03 -12.65 3.92
CA LYS A 189 19.27 -11.94 4.31
C LYS A 189 20.52 -12.67 3.82
N VAL A 190 20.59 -13.99 4.01
CA VAL A 190 21.73 -14.81 3.53
C VAL A 190 21.82 -14.80 2.00
N ARG A 191 20.68 -14.76 1.30
CA ARG A 191 20.67 -14.69 -0.17
C ARG A 191 21.14 -13.33 -0.66
N ILE A 192 20.73 -12.25 0.00
CA ILE A 192 21.17 -10.89 -0.31
C ILE A 192 22.66 -10.70 -0.03
N SER A 193 23.15 -11.17 1.13
CA SER A 193 24.57 -11.00 1.48
C SER A 193 25.48 -11.67 0.44
N ARG A 194 25.09 -12.83 -0.10
CA ARG A 194 25.82 -13.49 -1.20
C ARG A 194 25.85 -12.71 -2.52
N VAL A 195 24.85 -11.86 -2.78
CA VAL A 195 24.83 -11.00 -3.97
C VAL A 195 25.80 -9.82 -3.81
N PHE A 196 25.97 -9.33 -2.59
CA PHE A 196 26.89 -8.23 -2.30
C PHE A 196 28.34 -8.68 -2.02
N GLU A 197 28.53 -9.90 -1.50
CA GLU A 197 29.85 -10.51 -1.30
C GLU A 197 30.41 -11.16 -2.57
N SER A 198 29.59 -11.39 -3.60
CA SER A 198 30.16 -11.71 -4.91
C SER A 198 30.94 -10.50 -5.36
N GLU A 199 32.27 -10.63 -5.35
CA GLU A 199 33.26 -9.59 -5.62
C GLU A 199 32.80 -8.69 -6.77
N PRO A 200 33.10 -7.37 -6.73
CA PRO A 200 32.82 -6.49 -7.84
C PRO A 200 33.46 -7.09 -9.09
N ARG A 201 32.65 -7.71 -9.95
CA ARG A 201 33.09 -8.08 -11.29
C ARG A 201 33.57 -6.77 -11.88
N GLU A 202 34.87 -6.70 -12.19
CA GLU A 202 35.45 -5.55 -12.88
C GLU A 202 34.50 -5.16 -14.02
N ILE A 203 33.92 -3.97 -13.90
CA ILE A 203 33.01 -3.39 -14.90
C ILE A 203 33.79 -3.04 -16.19
N GLY A 204 35.04 -3.50 -16.32
CA GLY A 204 35.91 -3.29 -17.47
C GLY A 204 35.51 -4.05 -18.74
N ASP A 205 34.72 -5.12 -18.65
CA ASP A 205 34.45 -6.00 -19.81
C ASP A 205 33.06 -5.86 -20.44
N VAL A 206 32.15 -5.09 -19.82
CA VAL A 206 30.77 -4.93 -20.34
C VAL A 206 30.73 -3.95 -21.52
N ASP A 207 31.60 -2.94 -21.51
CA ASP A 207 31.73 -1.95 -22.58
C ASP A 207 32.32 -2.55 -23.88
N ALA A 208 33.21 -3.55 -23.76
CA ALA A 208 33.75 -4.27 -24.90
C ALA A 208 32.67 -5.12 -25.59
N ALA A 209 31.86 -5.84 -24.81
CA ALA A 209 30.77 -6.69 -25.32
C ALA A 209 29.60 -5.88 -25.93
N MET A 210 29.30 -4.68 -25.40
CA MET A 210 28.29 -3.81 -26.01
C MET A 210 28.77 -3.14 -27.30
N ARG A 211 30.06 -2.75 -27.39
CA ARG A 211 30.62 -2.19 -28.63
C ARG A 211 30.66 -3.18 -29.78
N GLU A 212 30.89 -4.46 -29.52
CA GLU A 212 30.89 -5.49 -30.57
C GLU A 212 29.49 -5.71 -31.17
N ARG A 213 28.41 -5.57 -30.36
CA ARG A 213 27.03 -5.71 -30.84
C ARG A 213 26.52 -4.50 -31.63
N GLN A 214 26.98 -3.29 -31.32
CA GLN A 214 26.56 -2.09 -32.04
C GLN A 214 27.22 -1.92 -33.42
N GLY A 215 28.36 -2.58 -33.65
CA GLY A 215 29.03 -2.58 -34.97
C GLY A 215 28.34 -3.43 -36.04
N ALA A 216 27.49 -4.40 -35.66
CA ALA A 216 26.92 -5.37 -36.59
C ALA A 216 25.62 -4.93 -37.28
N THR A 217 25.01 -3.80 -36.91
CA THR A 217 23.65 -3.42 -37.38
C THR A 217 23.58 -2.18 -38.28
N LEU A 218 24.71 -1.53 -38.61
CA LEU A 218 24.71 -0.30 -39.44
C LEU A 218 25.02 -0.53 -40.93
N GLY A 219 24.93 -1.78 -41.41
CA GLY A 219 25.44 -2.17 -42.72
C GLY A 219 24.42 -2.41 -43.85
N VAL A 220 23.22 -1.81 -43.88
CA VAL A 220 22.36 -1.84 -45.08
C VAL A 220 21.53 -0.56 -45.20
N GLN A 221 22.00 0.41 -45.98
CA GLN A 221 21.17 1.51 -46.50
C GLN A 221 20.63 1.09 -47.88
N PRO A 222 19.31 1.04 -48.11
CA PRO A 222 18.77 0.77 -49.43
C PRO A 222 18.98 1.98 -50.35
N LYS A 223 19.65 1.74 -51.48
CA LYS A 223 19.83 2.70 -52.57
C LYS A 223 18.48 2.91 -53.25
N ILE A 224 17.87 4.09 -53.08
CA ILE A 224 16.71 4.52 -53.85
C ILE A 224 17.25 5.22 -55.11
N GLU A 225 17.14 4.57 -56.26
CA GLU A 225 17.33 5.20 -57.56
C GLU A 225 16.01 5.82 -58.02
N VAL A 226 16.09 7.07 -58.48
CA VAL A 226 15.02 7.87 -59.07
C VAL A 226 15.12 7.80 -60.58
#